data_AF-A0A822YW94-F1
#
_entry.id   AF-A0A822YW94-F1
#
_cell.length_a   1.000
_cell.length_b   1.000
_cell.length_c   1.000
_cell.angle_alpha   90.00
_cell.angle_beta   90.00
_cell.angle_gamma   90.00
#
_symmetry.space_group_name_H-M   'P 1'
#
loop_
_entity.id
_entity.type
_entity.pdbx_description
1 polymer ?
#
loop_
_entity_poly.entity_id
_entity_poly.type
_entity_poly.pdbx_seq_one_letter_code
_entity_poly.pdbx_strand_id
1 'polypeptide(L)'
;MKLHSVPFLQIFLEILLHRTSLLVQEIHDGLDFSVDDDGEYSFGIFSVKFSNDGRELVAGSNDNSIYVYDLCENKLTLRISAHSVL
;
A
#
# COMPACT_ATOMS: atom_id res chain seq x y z
N MET A 1 23.46 -29.91 6.00
CA MET A 1 22.33 -28.97 5.94
C MET A 1 22.91 -27.57 5.97
N LYS A 2 23.03 -26.91 4.82
CA LYS A 2 23.50 -25.52 4.70
C LYS A 2 22.38 -24.76 4.00
N LEU A 3 21.80 -23.82 4.71
CA LEU A 3 20.84 -22.86 4.17
C LEU A 3 21.66 -21.92 3.28
N HIS A 4 21.56 -22.06 1.95
CA HIS A 4 22.14 -21.08 1.04
C HIS A 4 21.17 -19.90 0.96
N SER A 5 21.46 -18.89 1.78
CA SER A 5 20.91 -17.56 1.65
C SER A 5 21.25 -17.05 0.25
N VAL A 6 20.25 -16.91 -0.61
CA VAL A 6 20.38 -16.13 -1.85
C VAL A 6 20.39 -14.66 -1.42
N PRO A 7 21.50 -13.94 -1.60
CA PRO A 7 21.59 -12.56 -1.16
C PRO A 7 20.66 -11.71 -2.01
N PHE A 8 20.01 -10.75 -1.34
CA PHE A 8 19.14 -9.69 -1.88
C PHE A 8 19.66 -9.03 -3.18
N LEU A 9 20.97 -9.12 -3.43
CA LEU A 9 21.65 -8.69 -4.65
C LEU A 9 21.22 -9.42 -5.94
N GLN A 10 20.83 -10.70 -5.88
CA GLN A 10 20.45 -11.45 -7.10
C GLN A 10 19.11 -10.97 -7.67
N ILE A 11 18.16 -10.61 -6.78
CA ILE A 11 16.88 -10.00 -7.16
C ILE A 11 17.13 -8.59 -7.71
N PHE A 12 18.07 -7.84 -7.11
CA PHE A 12 18.41 -6.49 -7.54
C PHE A 12 19.07 -6.44 -8.93
N LEU A 13 19.89 -7.44 -9.29
CA LEU A 13 20.51 -7.54 -10.62
C LEU A 13 19.50 -7.88 -11.72
N GLU A 14 18.51 -8.74 -11.45
CA GLU A 14 17.44 -9.04 -12.42
C GLU A 14 16.53 -7.83 -12.67
N ILE A 15 16.29 -7.00 -11.65
CA ILE A 15 15.55 -5.74 -11.76
C ILE A 15 16.35 -4.69 -12.57
N LEU A 16 17.67 -4.64 -12.42
CA LEU A 16 18.53 -3.68 -13.14
C LEU A 16 18.74 -4.03 -14.61
N LEU A 17 18.88 -5.32 -14.97
CA LEU A 17 19.17 -5.73 -16.35
C LEU A 17 17.95 -5.72 -17.29
N HIS A 18 16.72 -5.77 -16.77
CA HIS A 18 15.50 -5.65 -17.60
C HIS A 18 15.05 -4.20 -17.86
N ARG A 19 15.71 -3.20 -17.27
CA ARG A 19 15.24 -1.80 -17.23
C ARG A 19 16.20 -0.78 -17.84
N THR A 20 16.99 -1.15 -18.86
CA THR A 20 17.65 -0.13 -19.70
C THR A 20 16.69 0.58 -20.66
N SER A 21 15.38 0.34 -20.56
CA SER A 21 14.34 1.02 -21.32
C SER A 21 13.32 1.62 -20.35
N LEU A 22 13.19 2.94 -20.35
CA LEU A 22 12.24 3.77 -19.58
C LEU A 22 12.74 4.24 -18.21
N LEU A 23 13.45 5.36 -18.30
CA LEU A 23 13.70 6.33 -17.24
C LEU A 23 12.34 6.85 -16.71
N VAL A 24 11.83 6.24 -15.65
CA VAL A 24 10.87 6.85 -14.73
C VAL A 24 11.57 6.83 -13.39
N GLN A 25 11.97 8.01 -12.88
CA GLN A 25 12.27 8.15 -11.46
C GLN A 25 11.06 7.57 -10.70
N GLU A 26 11.27 6.56 -9.88
CA GLU A 26 10.28 6.16 -8.88
C GLU A 26 10.04 7.36 -7.97
N ILE A 27 8.91 8.03 -8.19
CA ILE A 27 8.39 9.04 -7.29
C ILE A 27 7.61 8.25 -6.24
N HIS A 28 8.18 8.11 -5.03
CA HIS A 28 7.47 7.53 -3.89
C HIS A 28 6.62 8.63 -3.24
N ASP A 29 5.49 8.97 -3.86
CA ASP A 29 4.48 9.81 -3.22
C ASP A 29 3.69 8.96 -2.23
N GLY A 30 3.63 9.42 -0.98
CA GLY A 30 2.90 8.75 0.09
C GLY A 30 1.39 8.98 -0.03
N LEU A 31 0.60 7.94 0.27
CA LEU A 31 -0.85 8.04 0.33
C LEU A 31 -1.28 8.57 1.71
N ASP A 32 -2.12 9.59 1.71
CA ASP A 32 -2.62 10.21 2.93
C ASP A 32 -3.95 9.58 3.37
N PHE A 33 -3.89 8.72 4.39
CA PHE A 33 -5.06 8.09 5.02
C PHE A 33 -5.53 8.82 6.29
N SER A 34 -5.01 10.03 6.56
CA SER A 34 -5.48 10.80 7.70
C SER A 34 -6.98 11.07 7.58
N VAL A 35 -7.66 10.97 8.72
CA VAL A 35 -9.07 11.30 8.88
C VAL A 35 -9.12 12.29 10.03
N ASP A 36 -10.08 13.23 10.01
CA ASP A 36 -10.33 14.17 11.12
C ASP A 36 -10.89 13.42 12.35
N ASP A 37 -10.11 12.50 12.91
CA ASP A 37 -10.42 11.67 14.06
C ASP A 37 -9.44 12.03 15.18
N ASP A 38 -9.98 12.60 16.25
CA ASP A 38 -9.28 13.00 17.47
C ASP A 38 -8.82 11.80 18.33
N GLY A 39 -8.91 10.57 17.80
CA GLY A 39 -8.56 9.32 18.46
C GLY A 39 -7.06 9.12 18.66
N GLU A 40 -6.68 8.85 19.92
CA GLU A 40 -5.31 8.63 20.42
C GLU A 40 -4.70 7.26 20.01
N TYR A 41 -5.28 6.56 19.02
CA TYR A 41 -4.84 5.21 18.62
C TYR A 41 -3.83 5.26 17.47
N SER A 42 -2.78 4.42 17.58
CA SER A 42 -1.79 4.22 16.53
C SER A 42 -2.48 3.65 15.29
N PHE A 43 -2.67 4.49 14.26
CA PHE A 43 -3.20 4.08 12.96
C PHE A 43 -2.31 3.04 12.28
N GLY A 44 -2.91 1.98 11.71
CA GLY A 44 -2.18 0.94 10.99
C GLY A 44 -3.01 0.23 9.91
N ILE A 45 -2.47 0.18 8.69
CA ILE A 45 -2.99 -0.63 7.59
C ILE A 45 -2.33 -2.01 7.60
N PHE A 46 -3.12 -3.08 7.58
CA PHE A 46 -2.61 -4.46 7.62
C PHE A 46 -2.77 -5.21 6.30
N SER A 47 -3.65 -4.74 5.41
CA SER A 47 -3.92 -5.38 4.13
C SER A 47 -4.36 -4.35 3.11
N VAL A 48 -3.95 -4.54 1.86
CA VAL A 48 -4.35 -3.70 0.73
C VAL A 48 -4.71 -4.57 -0.48
N LYS A 49 -5.65 -4.09 -1.29
CA LYS A 49 -5.98 -4.67 -2.58
C LYS A 49 -6.23 -3.55 -3.60
N PHE A 50 -5.53 -3.62 -4.73
CA PHE A 50 -5.77 -2.72 -5.87
C PHE A 50 -6.95 -3.23 -6.71
N SER A 51 -7.68 -2.29 -7.31
CA SER A 51 -8.61 -2.61 -8.39
C SER A 51 -7.86 -3.15 -9.61
N ASN A 52 -8.52 -3.97 -10.43
CA ASN A 52 -7.90 -4.55 -11.63
C ASN A 52 -7.49 -3.49 -12.66
N ASP A 53 -8.11 -2.31 -12.64
CA ASP A 53 -7.80 -1.18 -13.52
C ASP A 53 -6.79 -0.20 -12.90
N GLY A 54 -6.35 -0.44 -11.65
CA GLY A 54 -5.35 0.37 -10.95
C GLY A 54 -5.82 1.78 -10.56
N ARG A 55 -7.13 2.06 -10.64
CA ARG A 55 -7.69 3.37 -10.28
C ARG A 55 -7.94 3.54 -8.79
N GLU A 56 -8.20 2.44 -8.09
CA GLU A 56 -8.54 2.45 -6.68
C GLU A 56 -7.71 1.43 -5.90
N LEU A 57 -7.57 1.68 -4.60
CA LEU A 57 -7.19 0.65 -3.65
C LEU A 57 -8.16 0.58 -2.48
N VAL A 58 -8.28 -0.60 -1.91
CA VAL A 58 -8.99 -0.85 -0.66
C VAL A 58 -8.00 -1.27 0.40
N ALA A 59 -8.06 -0.66 1.58
CA ALA A 59 -7.16 -0.93 2.70
C ALA A 59 -7.93 -1.31 3.97
N GLY A 60 -7.50 -2.36 4.66
CA GLY A 60 -8.03 -2.76 5.96
C GLY A 60 -7.18 -2.22 7.10
N SER A 61 -7.83 -1.66 8.12
CA SER A 61 -7.19 -0.94 9.21
C SER A 61 -7.52 -1.51 10.60
N ASN A 62 -6.70 -1.17 11.59
CA ASN A 62 -6.88 -1.56 12.99
C ASN A 62 -8.00 -0.81 13.73
N ASP A 63 -8.52 0.28 13.15
CA ASP A 63 -9.65 1.08 13.66
C ASP A 63 -11.02 0.53 13.26
N ASN A 64 -11.09 -0.78 13.02
CA ASN A 64 -12.29 -1.52 12.61
C ASN A 64 -12.91 -1.04 11.29
N SER A 65 -12.14 -0.31 10.47
CA SER A 65 -12.62 0.29 9.23
C SER A 65 -11.91 -0.26 7.98
N ILE A 66 -12.59 -0.14 6.85
CA ILE A 66 -12.06 -0.32 5.51
C ILE A 66 -11.99 1.05 4.82
N TYR A 67 -10.87 1.34 4.19
CA TYR A 67 -10.60 2.59 3.48
C TYR A 67 -10.63 2.35 1.97
N VAL A 68 -11.24 3.25 1.22
CA VAL A 68 -11.20 3.27 -0.26
C VAL A 68 -10.45 4.51 -0.69
N TYR A 69 -9.44 4.33 -1.54
CA TYR A 69 -8.56 5.40 -1.99
C TYR A 69 -8.59 5.49 -3.52
N ASP A 70 -8.82 6.69 -4.04
CA ASP A 70 -8.71 6.98 -5.47
C ASP A 70 -7.26 7.38 -5.78
N LEU A 71 -6.59 6.57 -6.60
CA LEU A 71 -5.21 6.75 -7.00
C LEU A 71 -5.05 7.78 -8.14
N CYS A 72 -6.11 8.04 -8.90
CA CYS A 72 -6.12 9.06 -9.94
C CYS A 72 -6.24 10.46 -9.36
N GLU A 73 -7.07 10.62 -8.33
CA GLU A 73 -7.27 11.89 -7.60
C GLU A 73 -6.31 12.07 -6.42
N ASN A 74 -5.55 11.02 -6.07
CA ASN A 74 -4.69 10.96 -4.90
C ASN A 74 -5.44 11.35 -3.61
N LYS A 75 -6.57 10.66 -3.35
CA LYS A 75 -7.51 11.06 -2.32
C LYS A 75 -8.19 9.86 -1.65
N LEU A 76 -8.31 9.93 -0.32
CA LEU A 76 -9.18 9.04 0.44
C LEU A 76 -10.65 9.38 0.14
N THR A 77 -11.40 8.41 -0.41
CA THR A 77 -12.79 8.63 -0.81
C THR A 77 -13.79 8.15 0.22
N LEU A 78 -13.51 7.03 0.90
CA LEU A 78 -14.44 6.42 1.87
C LEU A 78 -13.71 5.79 3.06
N ARG A 79 -14.34 5.91 4.23
CA ARG A 79 -14.06 5.12 5.44
C ARG A 79 -15.34 4.36 5.80
N ILE A 80 -15.28 3.03 5.78
CA ILE A 80 -16.41 2.14 5.99
C ILE A 80 -16.20 1.38 7.29
N SER A 81 -17.08 1.54 8.28
CA SER A 81 -17.07 0.69 9.48
C SER A 81 -17.48 -0.72 9.09
N ALA A 82 -16.57 -1.68 9.26
CA ALA A 82 -16.74 -3.05 8.73
C ALA A 82 -16.55 -4.13 9.80
N HIS A 83 -15.64 -3.91 10.74
CA HIS A 83 -15.21 -4.92 11.71
C HIS A 83 -15.75 -4.64 13.11
N SER A 84 -17.00 -4.21 13.24
CA SER A 84 -17.64 -4.05 14.56
C SER A 84 -17.79 -5.41 15.24
N VAL A 85 -17.28 -5.52 16.47
CA VAL A 85 -17.55 -6.67 17.34
C VAL A 85 -18.97 -6.49 17.88
N LEU A 86 -19.84 -7.47 17.64
CA LEU A 86 -21.19 -7.57 18.24
C LEU A 86 -21.12 -7.93 19.72
#